data_AF-A0A319E853-F1
#
_entry.id   AF-A0A319E853-F1
#
_cell.length_a   1.000
_cell.length_b   1.000
_cell.length_c   1.000
_cell.angle_alpha   90.00
_cell.angle_beta   90.00
_cell.angle_gamma   90.00
#
_symmetry.space_group_name_H-M   'P 1'
#
loop_
_entity.id
_entity.type
_entity.pdbx_description
1 polymer ?
#
loop_
_entity_poly.entity_id
_entity_poly.type
_entity_poly.pdbx_seq_one_letter_code
_entity_poly.pdbx_strand_id
1 'polypeptide(L)'
;MSSTPNSNASSGDFSSVIPRDPIQRYVISAFVAIAWYNAVELILLCLTTFNRYRGCYFWSLLVTSVSLIPHCVGYLLFVFSFGISPYIPVSLIIPTWICMVTGHSLVLWSRLHLILQATKVLNALLFMIILNCFLFQVPTAVLLFGSLSQAAHWRRGYDIMERVQLVVFCVQEAILSGVYVWETVKMLRLRPERPCFVILTQLLVINVVILILDVAVVAIEYAGYYALQVMFKPVAYSIKLKLEYAILGRLVRIARGEGVSASYHPDPSAQGFNITASGCEDSGSNGAGVSVVRQIHSNPLTRGSSGLSHDILGPCSA
;
A
#
# COMPACT_ATOMS: atom_id res chain seq x y z
N MET A 1 -26.03 -44.86 -47.52
CA MET A 1 -26.39 -43.44 -47.72
C MET A 1 -26.71 -42.86 -46.35
N SER A 2 -25.66 -42.43 -45.66
CA SER A 2 -25.41 -41.02 -45.31
C SER A 2 -26.03 -40.66 -43.97
N SER A 3 -25.44 -41.23 -42.91
CA SER A 3 -25.51 -40.71 -41.55
C SER A 3 -24.71 -39.40 -41.51
N THR A 4 -25.43 -38.28 -41.37
CA THR A 4 -24.89 -36.96 -41.04
C THR A 4 -24.17 -37.03 -39.69
N PRO A 5 -22.87 -36.69 -39.59
CA PRO A 5 -22.27 -36.47 -38.30
C PRO A 5 -22.75 -35.10 -37.81
N ASN A 6 -23.50 -35.10 -36.70
CA ASN A 6 -23.77 -33.90 -35.92
C ASN A 6 -22.43 -33.24 -35.59
N SER A 7 -22.14 -32.13 -36.25
CA SER A 7 -21.07 -31.21 -35.89
C SER A 7 -21.49 -30.47 -34.62
N ASN A 8 -21.47 -31.18 -33.49
CA ASN A 8 -21.34 -30.55 -32.19
C ASN A 8 -19.92 -29.99 -32.12
N ALA A 9 -19.74 -28.79 -32.66
CA ALA A 9 -18.59 -27.96 -32.38
C ALA A 9 -18.60 -27.66 -30.89
N SER A 10 -17.96 -28.53 -30.11
CA SER A 10 -17.57 -28.28 -28.73
C SER A 10 -16.48 -27.22 -28.71
N SER A 11 -16.92 -25.97 -28.89
CA SER A 11 -16.13 -24.75 -28.70
C SER A 11 -15.48 -24.78 -27.31
N GLY A 12 -14.19 -24.48 -27.26
CA GLY A 12 -13.28 -24.75 -26.14
C GLY A 12 -13.85 -24.44 -24.76
N ASP A 13 -13.78 -25.43 -23.87
CA ASP A 13 -14.39 -25.35 -22.55
C ASP A 13 -13.54 -24.47 -21.61
N PHE A 14 -13.75 -23.17 -21.76
CA PHE A 14 -13.61 -22.07 -20.78
C PHE A 14 -14.91 -21.93 -19.95
N SER A 15 -15.67 -23.02 -19.78
CA SER A 15 -16.96 -23.06 -19.07
C SER A 15 -16.90 -22.63 -17.59
N SER A 16 -15.70 -22.56 -17.01
CA SER A 16 -15.48 -21.99 -15.68
C SER A 16 -15.35 -20.47 -15.67
N VAL A 17 -15.09 -19.83 -16.82
CA VAL A 17 -15.03 -18.36 -16.98
C VAL A 17 -16.26 -17.80 -17.66
N ILE A 18 -16.80 -18.51 -18.66
CA ILE A 18 -18.07 -18.14 -19.28
C ILE A 18 -19.16 -18.63 -18.34
N PRO A 19 -19.78 -17.75 -17.56
CA PRO A 19 -20.71 -18.20 -16.56
C PRO A 19 -21.94 -18.72 -17.28
N ARG A 20 -22.21 -20.02 -17.11
CA ARG A 20 -23.43 -20.67 -17.61
C ARG A 20 -24.66 -20.09 -16.92
N ASP A 21 -24.48 -19.60 -15.69
CA ASP A 21 -25.52 -18.98 -14.88
C ASP A 21 -25.53 -17.45 -15.04
N PRO A 22 -26.69 -16.83 -15.27
CA PRO A 22 -26.82 -15.37 -15.38
C PRO A 22 -26.35 -14.64 -14.11
N ILE A 23 -26.52 -15.28 -12.94
CA ILE A 23 -26.11 -14.75 -11.63
C ILE A 23 -24.60 -14.45 -11.60
N GLN A 24 -23.78 -15.37 -12.10
CA GLN A 24 -22.34 -15.20 -12.10
C GLN A 24 -21.90 -14.04 -13.01
N ARG A 25 -22.60 -13.80 -14.13
CA ARG A 25 -22.35 -12.62 -14.99
C ARG A 25 -22.65 -11.31 -14.26
N TYR A 26 -23.74 -11.26 -13.50
CA TYR A 26 -24.07 -10.09 -12.67
C TYR A 26 -23.01 -9.85 -11.59
N VAL A 27 -22.57 -10.90 -10.89
CA VAL A 27 -21.51 -10.81 -9.88
C VAL A 27 -20.20 -10.30 -10.49
N ILE A 28 -19.82 -10.83 -11.66
CA ILE A 28 -18.64 -10.36 -12.41
C ILE A 28 -18.77 -8.88 -12.75
N SER A 29 -19.92 -8.45 -13.27
CA SER A 29 -20.15 -7.04 -13.61
C SER A 29 -20.08 -6.11 -12.39
N ALA A 30 -20.56 -6.56 -11.23
CA ALA A 30 -20.50 -5.81 -9.98
C ALA A 30 -19.04 -5.64 -9.51
N PHE A 31 -18.23 -6.71 -9.56
CA PHE A 31 -16.81 -6.61 -9.23
C PHE A 31 -16.04 -5.70 -10.19
N VAL A 32 -16.35 -5.75 -11.50
CA VAL A 32 -15.75 -4.84 -12.47
C VAL A 32 -16.10 -3.38 -12.17
N ALA A 33 -17.36 -3.08 -11.83
CA ALA A 33 -17.76 -1.74 -11.46
C ALA A 33 -17.00 -1.23 -10.23
N ILE A 34 -16.83 -2.07 -9.21
CA ILE A 34 -16.03 -1.75 -8.01
C ILE A 34 -14.56 -1.52 -8.37
N ALA A 35 -13.97 -2.40 -9.18
CA ALA A 35 -12.58 -2.30 -9.60
C ALA A 35 -12.32 -1.02 -10.41
N TRP A 36 -13.22 -0.64 -11.32
CA TRP A 36 -13.13 0.60 -12.08
C TRP A 36 -13.30 1.84 -11.22
N TYR A 37 -14.29 1.85 -10.32
CA TYR A 37 -14.46 2.96 -9.37
C TYR A 37 -13.17 3.19 -8.57
N ASN A 38 -12.61 2.12 -7.99
CA ASN A 38 -11.38 2.19 -7.23
C ASN A 38 -10.18 2.61 -8.10
N ALA A 39 -10.07 2.10 -9.34
CA ALA A 39 -8.99 2.44 -10.25
C ALA A 39 -9.03 3.92 -10.64
N VAL A 40 -10.21 4.47 -10.97
CA VAL A 40 -10.39 5.89 -11.30
C VAL A 40 -10.04 6.75 -10.11
N GLU A 41 -10.55 6.42 -8.92
CA GLU A 41 -10.21 7.13 -7.68
C GLU A 41 -8.70 7.12 -7.44
N LEU A 42 -8.03 5.97 -7.60
CA LEU A 42 -6.58 5.85 -7.46
C LEU A 42 -5.81 6.71 -8.46
N ILE A 43 -6.24 6.73 -9.73
CA ILE A 43 -5.61 7.55 -10.77
C ILE A 43 -5.77 9.03 -10.42
N LEU A 44 -6.96 9.47 -10.02
CA LEU A 44 -7.21 10.84 -9.60
C LEU A 44 -6.38 11.21 -8.37
N LEU A 45 -6.31 10.34 -7.36
CA LEU A 45 -5.47 10.53 -6.18
C LEU A 45 -3.98 10.64 -6.55
N CYS A 46 -3.49 9.79 -7.47
CA CYS A 46 -2.12 9.86 -7.95
C CYS A 46 -1.81 11.21 -8.63
N LEU A 47 -2.69 11.66 -9.53
CA LEU A 47 -2.46 12.89 -10.29
C LEU A 47 -2.60 14.15 -9.43
N THR A 48 -3.48 14.15 -8.43
CA THR A 48 -3.72 15.31 -7.56
C THR A 48 -2.72 15.46 -6.42
N THR A 49 -2.10 14.36 -5.98
CA THR A 49 -1.27 14.35 -4.76
C THR A 49 0.21 14.58 -5.05
N PHE A 50 0.70 14.10 -6.20
CA PHE A 50 2.10 14.22 -6.54
C PHE A 50 2.38 15.46 -7.37
N ASN A 51 2.97 16.48 -6.76
CA ASN A 51 3.45 17.68 -7.47
C ASN A 51 4.68 17.42 -8.36
N ARG A 52 5.34 16.25 -8.25
CA ARG A 52 6.52 15.91 -9.05
C ARG A 52 6.49 14.45 -9.52
N TYR A 53 6.24 14.25 -10.81
CA TYR A 53 6.06 12.96 -11.48
C TYR A 53 7.37 12.19 -11.77
N ARG A 54 8.37 12.25 -10.88
CA ARG A 54 9.70 11.68 -11.14
C ARG A 54 10.07 10.45 -10.32
N GLY A 55 9.29 10.08 -9.31
CA GLY A 55 9.60 8.93 -8.45
C GLY A 55 9.19 7.59 -9.07
N CYS A 56 10.01 6.55 -8.91
CA CYS A 56 9.63 5.16 -9.28
C CYS A 56 8.34 4.72 -8.58
N TYR A 57 8.11 5.19 -7.34
CA TYR A 57 6.86 4.96 -6.61
C TYR A 57 5.64 5.49 -7.37
N PHE A 58 5.71 6.74 -7.85
CA PHE A 58 4.61 7.37 -8.60
C PHE A 58 4.29 6.59 -9.87
N TRP A 59 5.32 6.28 -10.68
CA TRP A 59 5.13 5.54 -11.92
C TRP A 59 4.60 4.13 -11.68
N SER A 60 5.10 3.43 -10.67
CA SER A 60 4.61 2.08 -10.33
C SER A 60 3.15 2.14 -9.88
N LEU A 61 2.79 3.10 -9.01
CA LEU A 61 1.42 3.26 -8.52
C LEU A 61 0.45 3.64 -9.65
N LEU A 62 0.83 4.58 -10.51
CA LEU A 62 0.01 5.03 -11.64
C LEU A 62 -0.17 3.93 -12.68
N VAL A 63 0.91 3.28 -13.13
CA VAL A 63 0.85 2.22 -14.15
C VAL A 63 0.01 1.05 -13.66
N THR A 64 0.18 0.65 -12.39
CA THR A 64 -0.63 -0.43 -11.81
C THR A 64 -2.11 -0.04 -11.77
N SER A 65 -2.43 1.18 -11.34
CA SER A 65 -3.82 1.67 -11.27
C SER A 65 -4.47 1.77 -12.66
N VAL A 66 -3.74 2.27 -13.65
CA VAL A 66 -4.20 2.36 -15.04
C VAL A 66 -4.43 0.97 -15.62
N SER A 67 -3.58 -0.02 -15.31
CA SER A 67 -3.69 -1.38 -15.85
C SER A 67 -4.97 -2.11 -15.43
N LEU A 68 -5.57 -1.76 -14.29
CA LEU A 68 -6.82 -2.37 -13.81
C LEU A 68 -7.99 -2.16 -14.77
N ILE A 69 -8.08 -0.99 -15.41
CA ILE A 69 -9.17 -0.65 -16.31
C ILE A 69 -9.20 -1.57 -17.55
N PRO A 70 -8.15 -1.60 -18.41
CA PRO A 70 -8.12 -2.47 -19.57
C PRO A 70 -8.08 -3.95 -19.21
N HIS A 71 -7.57 -4.32 -18.03
CA HIS A 71 -7.67 -5.70 -17.53
C HIS A 71 -9.13 -6.13 -17.35
N CYS A 72 -9.94 -5.29 -16.67
CA CYS A 72 -11.37 -5.56 -16.51
C CYS A 72 -12.13 -5.48 -17.85
N VAL A 73 -11.76 -4.55 -18.75
CA VAL A 73 -12.31 -4.51 -20.13
C VAL A 73 -12.06 -5.84 -20.85
N GLY A 74 -10.85 -6.37 -20.78
CA GLY A 74 -10.49 -7.65 -21.40
C GLY A 74 -11.37 -8.79 -20.91
N TYR A 75 -11.65 -8.85 -19.61
CA TYR A 75 -12.57 -9.84 -19.06
C TYR A 75 -14.04 -9.60 -19.39
N LEU A 76 -14.51 -8.36 -19.47
CA LEU A 76 -15.87 -8.07 -19.95
C LEU A 76 -16.03 -8.54 -21.40
N LEU A 77 -15.07 -8.23 -22.27
CA LEU A 77 -15.07 -8.70 -23.65
C LEU A 77 -15.06 -10.24 -23.73
N PHE A 78 -14.31 -10.88 -22.84
CA PHE A 78 -14.24 -12.34 -22.74
C PHE A 78 -15.59 -12.95 -22.32
N VAL A 79 -16.18 -12.45 -21.22
CA VAL A 79 -17.40 -13.01 -20.61
C VAL A 79 -18.65 -12.75 -21.44
N PHE A 80 -18.80 -11.53 -21.97
CA PHE A 80 -19.98 -11.16 -22.76
C PHE A 80 -19.86 -11.56 -24.22
N SER A 81 -18.66 -11.94 -24.70
CA SER A 81 -18.42 -12.50 -26.03
C SER A 81 -19.21 -11.76 -27.12
N PHE A 82 -18.82 -10.51 -27.41
CA PHE A 82 -19.50 -9.60 -28.36
C PHE A 82 -19.39 -10.04 -29.84
N GLY A 83 -19.38 -11.33 -30.14
CA GLY A 83 -19.12 -11.88 -31.48
C GLY A 83 -17.65 -11.79 -31.92
N ILE A 84 -16.75 -11.50 -30.98
CA ILE A 84 -15.32 -11.30 -31.22
C ILE A 84 -14.56 -12.58 -30.87
N SER A 85 -13.52 -12.89 -31.65
CA SER A 85 -12.62 -14.02 -31.41
C SER A 85 -11.96 -13.92 -30.01
N PRO A 86 -11.88 -15.02 -29.23
CA PRO A 86 -11.39 -15.01 -27.84
C PRO A 86 -9.90 -14.64 -27.72
N TYR A 87 -9.16 -14.65 -28.83
CA TYR A 87 -7.77 -14.18 -28.88
C TYR A 87 -7.63 -12.68 -28.61
N ILE A 88 -8.63 -11.86 -28.97
CA ILE A 88 -8.61 -10.41 -28.74
C ILE A 88 -8.67 -10.06 -27.24
N PRO A 89 -9.68 -10.52 -26.47
CA PRO A 89 -9.71 -10.25 -25.04
C PRO A 89 -8.49 -10.81 -24.30
N VAL A 90 -8.01 -12.01 -24.65
CA VAL A 90 -6.80 -12.59 -24.04
C VAL A 90 -5.55 -11.74 -24.31
N SER A 91 -5.41 -11.21 -25.53
CA SER A 91 -4.30 -10.30 -25.88
C SER A 91 -4.34 -8.98 -25.11
N LEU A 92 -5.52 -8.55 -24.63
CA LEU A 92 -5.66 -7.40 -23.74
C LEU A 92 -5.40 -7.76 -22.26
N ILE A 93 -5.85 -8.94 -21.82
CA ILE A 93 -5.72 -9.42 -20.43
C ILE A 93 -4.25 -9.64 -20.05
N ILE A 94 -3.46 -10.29 -20.91
CA ILE A 94 -2.08 -10.68 -20.56
C ILE A 94 -1.18 -9.49 -20.22
N PRO A 95 -0.99 -8.47 -21.08
CA PRO A 95 -0.09 -7.37 -20.78
C PRO A 95 -0.58 -6.55 -19.57
N THR A 96 -1.89 -6.39 -19.42
CA THR A 96 -2.47 -5.64 -18.31
C THR A 96 -2.35 -6.38 -16.98
N TRP A 97 -2.48 -7.70 -17.00
CA TRP A 97 -2.22 -8.58 -15.87
C TRP A 97 -0.77 -8.53 -15.41
N ILE A 98 0.18 -8.60 -16.35
CA ILE A 98 1.62 -8.47 -16.09
C ILE A 98 1.91 -7.13 -15.40
N CYS A 99 1.40 -6.03 -15.96
CA CYS A 99 1.55 -4.69 -15.38
C CYS A 99 0.92 -4.59 -13.98
N MET A 100 -0.25 -5.20 -13.77
CA MET A 100 -0.95 -5.17 -12.48
C MET A 100 -0.16 -5.92 -11.39
N VAL A 101 0.24 -7.16 -11.64
CA VAL A 101 0.90 -8.00 -10.63
C VAL A 101 2.32 -7.51 -10.36
N THR A 102 3.10 -7.23 -11.41
CA THR A 102 4.47 -6.75 -11.28
C THR A 102 4.51 -5.33 -10.73
N GLY A 103 3.61 -4.47 -11.21
CA GLY A 103 3.51 -3.09 -10.75
C GLY A 103 3.18 -2.99 -9.26
N HIS A 104 2.27 -3.84 -8.76
CA HIS A 104 1.97 -3.91 -7.33
C HIS A 104 3.21 -4.27 -6.49
N SER A 105 3.97 -5.28 -6.92
CA SER A 105 5.21 -5.66 -6.23
C SER A 105 6.26 -4.54 -6.24
N LEU A 106 6.32 -3.76 -7.33
CA LEU A 106 7.20 -2.58 -7.43
C LEU A 106 6.74 -1.42 -6.55
N VAL A 107 5.43 -1.26 -6.29
CA VAL A 107 4.92 -0.27 -5.32
C VAL A 107 5.41 -0.62 -3.91
N LEU A 108 5.26 -1.89 -3.49
CA LEU A 108 5.74 -2.39 -2.20
C LEU A 108 7.26 -2.20 -2.05
N TRP A 109 8.02 -2.56 -3.10
CA TRP A 109 9.47 -2.38 -3.13
C TRP A 109 9.88 -0.90 -3.06
N SER A 110 9.24 -0.04 -3.86
CA SER A 110 9.51 1.40 -3.88
C SER A 110 9.24 2.04 -2.51
N ARG A 111 8.21 1.57 -1.80
CA ARG A 111 7.93 2.01 -0.43
C ARG A 111 9.00 1.52 0.54
N LEU A 112 9.38 0.25 0.45
CA LEU A 112 10.44 -0.31 1.29
C LEU A 112 11.76 0.44 1.09
N HIS A 113 12.08 0.84 -0.14
CA HIS A 113 13.26 1.66 -0.47
C HIS A 113 13.32 2.98 0.31
N LEU A 114 12.17 3.58 0.65
CA LEU A 114 12.13 4.82 1.42
C LEU A 114 12.44 4.63 2.91
N ILE A 115 12.28 3.43 3.45
CA ILE A 115 12.43 3.13 4.88
C ILE A 115 13.72 2.35 5.15
N LEU A 116 14.10 1.46 4.24
CA LEU A 116 15.24 0.57 4.40
C LEU A 116 16.53 1.18 3.88
N GLN A 117 17.51 1.37 4.76
CA GLN A 117 18.85 1.86 4.39
C GLN A 117 19.77 0.74 3.83
N ALA A 118 19.44 -0.53 4.07
CA ALA A 118 20.24 -1.67 3.65
C ALA A 118 20.03 -1.99 2.15
N THR A 119 20.85 -1.38 1.29
CA THR A 119 20.78 -1.52 -0.18
C THR A 119 20.91 -2.96 -0.68
N LYS A 120 21.69 -3.81 0.01
CA LYS A 120 21.85 -5.23 -0.38
C LYS A 120 20.54 -6.01 -0.31
N VAL A 121 19.78 -5.85 0.77
CA VAL A 121 18.48 -6.53 0.95
C VAL A 121 17.48 -6.02 -0.08
N LEU A 122 17.46 -4.70 -0.28
CA LEU A 122 16.56 -4.09 -1.25
C LEU A 122 16.84 -4.57 -2.70
N ASN A 123 18.10 -4.69 -3.08
CA ASN A 123 18.49 -5.20 -4.40
C ASN A 123 18.16 -6.70 -4.53
N ALA A 124 18.33 -7.49 -3.47
CA ALA A 124 17.93 -8.90 -3.46
C ALA A 124 16.41 -9.06 -3.63
N LEU A 125 15.60 -8.21 -2.98
CA LEU A 125 14.15 -8.20 -3.15
C LEU A 125 13.74 -7.78 -4.55
N LEU A 126 14.40 -6.78 -5.15
CA LEU A 126 14.16 -6.41 -6.54
C LEU A 126 14.48 -7.56 -7.50
N PHE A 127 15.62 -8.23 -7.28
CA PHE A 127 16.03 -9.38 -8.07
C PHE A 127 15.00 -10.52 -7.97
N MET A 128 14.48 -10.80 -6.78
CA MET A 128 13.40 -11.77 -6.58
C MET A 128 12.15 -11.40 -7.40
N ILE A 129 11.71 -10.14 -7.37
CA ILE A 129 10.53 -9.67 -8.15
C ILE A 129 10.76 -9.89 -9.65
N ILE A 130 11.93 -9.49 -10.16
CA ILE A 130 12.27 -9.63 -11.58
C ILE A 130 12.31 -11.11 -11.99
N LEU A 131 12.97 -11.95 -11.19
CA LEU A 131 13.09 -13.38 -11.45
C LEU A 131 11.71 -14.06 -11.50
N ASN A 132 10.84 -13.79 -10.51
CA ASN A 132 9.50 -14.36 -10.48
C ASN A 132 8.63 -13.86 -11.64
N CYS A 133 8.78 -12.60 -12.05
CA CYS A 133 8.09 -12.07 -13.22
C CYS A 133 8.40 -12.91 -14.47
N PHE A 134 9.67 -13.20 -14.75
CA PHE A 134 10.03 -14.01 -15.92
C PHE A 134 9.66 -15.49 -15.76
N LEU A 135 9.96 -16.08 -14.60
CA LEU A 135 9.75 -17.52 -14.38
C LEU A 135 8.28 -17.92 -14.34
N PHE A 136 7.38 -17.06 -13.83
CA PHE A 136 5.98 -17.41 -13.66
C PHE A 136 5.04 -16.71 -14.64
N GLN A 137 5.29 -15.45 -15.01
CA GLN A 137 4.35 -14.76 -15.90
C GLN A 137 4.49 -15.19 -17.36
N VAL A 138 5.71 -15.46 -17.85
CA VAL A 138 5.91 -15.89 -19.24
C VAL A 138 5.27 -17.26 -19.49
N PRO A 139 5.52 -18.32 -18.69
CA PRO A 139 4.85 -19.61 -18.91
C PRO A 139 3.34 -19.52 -18.78
N THR A 140 2.84 -18.74 -17.81
CA THR A 140 1.39 -18.54 -17.65
C THR A 140 0.77 -17.86 -18.87
N ALA A 141 1.41 -16.83 -19.44
CA ALA A 141 0.93 -16.18 -20.65
C ALA A 141 0.88 -17.14 -21.84
N VAL A 142 1.93 -17.96 -22.02
CA VAL A 142 1.99 -18.97 -23.08
C VAL A 142 0.90 -20.03 -22.88
N LEU A 143 0.72 -20.54 -21.66
CA LEU A 143 -0.31 -21.52 -21.34
C LEU A 143 -1.71 -20.96 -21.50
N LEU A 144 -1.94 -19.69 -21.16
CA LEU A 144 -3.22 -19.02 -21.37
C LEU A 144 -3.56 -18.91 -22.85
N PHE A 145 -2.61 -18.49 -23.71
CA PHE A 145 -2.82 -18.52 -25.16
C PHE A 145 -3.02 -19.95 -25.69
N GLY A 146 -2.23 -20.91 -25.22
CA GLY A 146 -2.35 -22.31 -25.59
C GLY A 146 -3.70 -22.91 -25.19
N SER A 147 -4.29 -22.46 -24.08
CA SER A 147 -5.59 -22.92 -23.58
C SER A 147 -6.76 -22.56 -24.49
N LEU A 148 -6.58 -21.58 -25.39
CA LEU A 148 -7.55 -21.25 -26.45
C LEU A 148 -7.63 -22.35 -27.51
N SER A 149 -6.58 -23.15 -27.67
CA SER A 149 -6.64 -24.34 -28.54
C SER A 149 -7.46 -25.44 -27.86
N GLN A 150 -8.14 -26.28 -28.66
CA GLN A 150 -9.03 -27.32 -28.11
C GLN A 150 -8.28 -28.45 -27.37
N ALA A 151 -6.94 -28.45 -27.33
CA ALA A 151 -6.17 -29.52 -26.70
C ALA A 151 -6.29 -29.48 -25.16
N ALA A 152 -6.61 -30.63 -24.56
CA ALA A 152 -6.83 -30.73 -23.11
C ALA A 152 -5.56 -30.51 -22.27
N HIS A 153 -4.37 -30.77 -22.83
CA HIS A 153 -3.11 -30.64 -22.11
C HIS A 153 -2.76 -29.17 -21.78
N TRP A 154 -3.04 -28.23 -22.69
CA TRP A 154 -2.81 -26.80 -22.46
C TRP A 154 -3.65 -26.28 -21.29
N ARG A 155 -4.93 -26.70 -21.24
CA ARG A 155 -5.88 -26.30 -20.19
C ARG A 155 -5.46 -26.83 -18.82
N ARG A 156 -5.07 -28.11 -18.73
CA ARG A 156 -4.56 -28.69 -17.49
C ARG A 156 -3.27 -28.03 -17.04
N GLY A 157 -2.37 -27.73 -17.98
CA GLY A 157 -1.13 -27.00 -17.69
C GLY A 157 -1.39 -25.61 -17.11
N TYR A 158 -2.35 -24.87 -17.69
CA TYR A 158 -2.74 -23.55 -17.21
C TYR A 158 -3.32 -23.57 -15.79
N ASP A 159 -4.27 -24.46 -15.47
CA ASP A 159 -4.85 -24.56 -14.11
C ASP A 159 -3.79 -24.87 -13.03
N ILE A 160 -2.85 -25.78 -13.32
CA ILE A 160 -1.75 -26.08 -12.39
C ILE A 160 -0.82 -24.89 -12.24
N MET A 161 -0.39 -24.29 -13.36
CA MET A 161 0.52 -23.15 -13.35
C MET A 161 -0.11 -21.96 -12.61
N GLU A 162 -1.41 -21.72 -12.82
CA GLU A 162 -2.14 -20.62 -12.19
C GLU A 162 -2.14 -20.74 -10.66
N ARG A 163 -2.40 -21.94 -10.12
CA ARG A 163 -2.35 -22.19 -8.67
C ARG A 163 -0.95 -22.02 -8.10
N VAL A 164 0.08 -22.49 -8.83
CA VAL A 164 1.48 -22.37 -8.40
C VAL A 164 1.91 -20.90 -8.37
N GLN A 165 1.67 -20.15 -9.45
CA GLN A 165 2.07 -18.73 -9.49
C GLN A 165 1.38 -17.91 -8.41
N LEU A 166 0.11 -18.21 -8.06
CA LEU A 166 -0.62 -17.46 -7.03
C LEU A 166 0.02 -17.63 -5.67
N VAL A 167 0.42 -18.85 -5.32
CA VAL A 167 1.15 -19.13 -4.08
C VAL A 167 2.51 -18.43 -4.09
N VAL A 168 3.25 -18.48 -5.20
CA VAL A 168 4.56 -17.84 -5.29
C VAL A 168 4.46 -16.32 -5.17
N PHE A 169 3.51 -15.67 -5.85
CA PHE A 169 3.30 -14.23 -5.71
C PHE A 169 2.79 -13.86 -4.31
N CYS A 170 1.96 -14.68 -3.67
CA CYS A 170 1.56 -14.48 -2.28
C CYS A 170 2.76 -14.55 -1.33
N VAL A 171 3.65 -15.53 -1.51
CA VAL A 171 4.89 -15.64 -0.71
C VAL A 171 5.81 -14.44 -0.98
N GLN A 172 5.93 -13.99 -2.23
CA GLN A 172 6.69 -12.79 -2.58
C GLN A 172 6.17 -11.54 -1.86
N GLU A 173 4.85 -11.31 -1.88
CA GLU A 173 4.22 -10.18 -1.20
C GLU A 173 4.35 -10.31 0.32
N ALA A 174 4.24 -11.53 0.87
CA ALA A 174 4.46 -11.80 2.30
C ALA A 174 5.90 -11.52 2.73
N ILE A 175 6.91 -11.85 1.91
CA ILE A 175 8.32 -11.54 2.18
C ILE A 175 8.53 -10.02 2.16
N LEU A 176 8.01 -9.31 1.14
CA LEU A 176 8.11 -7.84 1.04
C LEU A 176 7.45 -7.15 2.24
N SER A 177 6.25 -7.59 2.61
CA SER A 177 5.50 -7.09 3.77
C SER A 177 6.20 -7.42 5.09
N GLY A 178 6.72 -8.64 5.25
CA GLY A 178 7.43 -9.07 6.45
C GLY A 178 8.71 -8.29 6.71
N VAL A 179 9.52 -8.05 5.68
CA VAL A 179 10.73 -7.20 5.78
C VAL A 179 10.35 -5.76 6.14
N TYR A 180 9.29 -5.22 5.52
CA TYR A 180 8.77 -3.91 5.86
C TYR A 180 8.38 -3.81 7.34
N VAL A 181 7.61 -4.78 7.84
CA VAL A 181 7.16 -4.83 9.24
C VAL A 181 8.35 -4.93 10.19
N TRP A 182 9.34 -5.78 9.88
CA TRP A 182 10.54 -5.95 10.69
C TRP A 182 11.30 -4.63 10.87
N GLU A 183 11.56 -3.92 9.78
CA GLU A 183 12.30 -2.65 9.79
C GLU A 183 11.50 -1.53 10.46
N THR A 184 10.18 -1.54 10.26
CA THR A 184 9.25 -0.64 10.95
C THR A 184 9.29 -0.86 12.47
N VAL A 185 9.21 -2.09 12.94
CA VAL A 185 9.29 -2.43 14.38
C VAL A 185 10.67 -2.08 14.95
N LYS A 186 11.75 -2.29 14.19
CA LYS A 186 13.10 -1.91 14.59
C LYS A 186 13.24 -0.39 14.76
N MET A 187 12.74 0.40 13.80
CA MET A 187 12.67 1.86 13.90
C MET A 187 11.89 2.29 15.14
N LEU A 188 10.78 1.61 15.44
CA LEU A 188 9.92 1.91 16.59
C LEU A 188 10.62 1.71 17.94
N ARG A 189 11.40 0.63 18.06
CA ARG A 189 12.15 0.33 19.28
C ARG A 189 13.27 1.34 19.55
N LEU A 190 13.81 1.95 18.50
CA LEU A 190 14.93 2.91 18.60
C LEU A 190 14.48 4.35 18.89
N ARG A 191 13.22 4.73 18.63
CA ARG A 191 12.69 6.08 18.87
C ARG A 191 11.32 6.03 19.57
N PRO A 192 11.28 6.00 20.92
CA PRO A 192 10.04 5.88 21.70
C PRO A 192 9.24 7.19 21.81
N GLU A 193 9.07 7.92 20.69
CA GLU A 193 8.18 9.09 20.68
C GLU A 193 6.73 8.62 20.51
N ARG A 194 5.91 8.89 21.54
CA ARG A 194 4.49 8.48 21.66
C ARG A 194 3.61 8.77 20.42
N PRO A 195 3.66 9.94 19.75
CA PRO A 195 2.84 10.20 18.56
C PRO A 195 3.28 9.38 17.34
N CYS A 196 4.59 9.09 17.23
CA CYS A 196 5.14 8.26 16.16
C CYS A 196 4.68 6.80 16.30
N PHE A 197 4.54 6.31 17.53
CA PHE A 197 4.06 4.95 17.83
C PHE A 197 2.65 4.68 17.32
N VAL A 198 1.71 5.62 17.49
CA VAL A 198 0.32 5.45 17.05
C VAL A 198 0.25 5.37 15.54
N ILE A 199 0.94 6.27 14.82
CA ILE A 199 0.91 6.29 13.37
C ILE A 199 1.61 5.04 12.81
N LEU A 200 2.74 4.64 13.36
CA LEU A 200 3.46 3.45 12.91
C LEU A 200 2.66 2.16 13.14
N THR A 201 1.94 2.07 14.26
CA THR A 201 1.01 0.97 14.53
C THR A 201 -0.14 0.93 13.52
N GLN A 202 -0.65 2.08 13.07
CA GLN A 202 -1.63 2.12 12.00
C GLN A 202 -1.04 1.62 10.66
N LEU A 203 0.21 1.95 10.34
CA LEU A 203 0.88 1.43 9.13
C LEU A 203 1.08 -0.09 9.21
N LEU A 204 1.38 -0.61 10.41
CA LEU A 204 1.45 -2.05 10.67
C LEU A 204 0.12 -2.74 10.38
N VAL A 205 -0.99 -2.22 10.91
CA VAL A 205 -2.34 -2.78 10.69
C VAL A 205 -2.66 -2.84 9.21
N ILE A 206 -2.36 -1.79 8.45
CA ILE A 206 -2.64 -1.78 7.00
C ILE A 206 -1.84 -2.87 6.28
N ASN A 207 -0.56 -3.08 6.63
CA ASN A 207 0.26 -4.14 6.03
C ASN A 207 -0.27 -5.55 6.34
N VAL A 208 -0.82 -5.75 7.53
CA VAL A 208 -1.49 -7.01 7.90
C VAL A 208 -2.75 -7.23 7.04
N VAL A 209 -3.54 -6.18 6.80
CA VAL A 209 -4.73 -6.28 5.93
C VAL A 209 -4.34 -6.65 4.49
N ILE A 210 -3.22 -6.11 3.97
CA ILE A 210 -2.70 -6.49 2.65
C ILE A 210 -2.36 -7.98 2.61
N LEU A 211 -1.66 -8.49 3.63
CA LEU A 211 -1.32 -9.91 3.73
C LEU A 211 -2.58 -10.81 3.79
N ILE A 212 -3.60 -10.39 4.54
CA ILE A 212 -4.88 -11.11 4.60
C ILE A 212 -5.53 -11.16 3.22
N LEU A 213 -5.47 -10.06 2.47
CA LEU A 213 -6.03 -9.98 1.13
C LEU A 213 -5.28 -10.88 0.13
N ASP A 214 -3.97 -11.09 0.30
CA ASP A 214 -3.19 -12.07 -0.48
C ASP A 214 -3.68 -13.49 -0.24
N VAL A 215 -3.80 -13.85 1.04
CA VAL A 215 -4.28 -15.17 1.44
C VAL A 215 -5.71 -15.39 0.96
N ALA A 216 -6.57 -14.36 0.98
CA ALA A 216 -7.94 -14.46 0.48
C ALA A 216 -7.99 -14.77 -1.03
N VAL A 217 -7.14 -14.11 -1.84
CA VAL A 217 -7.05 -14.41 -3.28
C VAL A 217 -6.64 -15.87 -3.52
N VAL A 218 -5.64 -16.37 -2.78
CA VAL A 218 -5.21 -17.77 -2.86
C VAL A 218 -6.32 -18.71 -2.38
N ALA A 219 -6.98 -18.41 -1.26
CA ALA A 219 -8.02 -19.26 -0.70
C ALA A 219 -9.21 -19.45 -1.64
N ILE A 220 -9.64 -18.39 -2.33
CA ILE A 220 -10.75 -18.45 -3.31
C ILE A 220 -10.39 -19.37 -4.49
N GLU A 221 -9.14 -19.32 -4.95
CA GLU A 221 -8.66 -20.21 -6.01
C GLU A 221 -8.69 -21.68 -5.58
N TYR A 222 -8.15 -21.97 -4.40
CA TYR A 222 -8.06 -23.34 -3.90
C TYR A 222 -9.43 -23.88 -3.46
N ALA A 223 -10.40 -23.02 -3.15
CA ALA A 223 -11.80 -23.39 -2.95
C ALA A 223 -12.53 -23.76 -4.25
N GLY A 224 -11.90 -23.56 -5.42
CA GLY A 224 -12.46 -23.94 -6.72
C GLY A 224 -13.42 -22.89 -7.32
N TYR A 225 -13.51 -21.70 -6.73
CA TYR A 225 -14.36 -20.62 -7.23
C TYR A 225 -13.65 -19.79 -8.30
N TYR A 226 -13.30 -20.42 -9.42
CA TYR A 226 -12.51 -19.80 -10.48
C TYR A 226 -13.13 -18.51 -11.04
N ALA A 227 -14.42 -18.56 -11.41
CA ALA A 227 -15.14 -17.38 -11.93
C ALA A 227 -15.08 -16.18 -10.98
N LEU A 228 -15.15 -16.44 -9.67
CA LEU A 228 -15.08 -15.41 -8.64
C LEU A 228 -13.63 -14.93 -8.47
N GLN A 229 -12.67 -15.84 -8.45
CA GLN A 229 -11.24 -15.53 -8.32
C GLN A 229 -10.78 -14.52 -9.37
N VAL A 230 -11.17 -14.72 -10.63
CA VAL A 230 -10.67 -13.93 -11.75
C VAL A 230 -11.07 -12.45 -11.61
N MET A 231 -12.27 -12.17 -11.09
CA MET A 231 -12.73 -10.79 -10.83
C MET A 231 -12.37 -10.27 -9.45
N PHE A 232 -12.22 -11.15 -8.48
CA PHE A 232 -11.78 -10.76 -7.14
C PHE A 232 -10.34 -10.25 -7.14
N LYS A 233 -9.47 -10.78 -8.01
CA LYS A 233 -8.08 -10.32 -8.21
C LYS A 233 -7.99 -8.80 -8.44
N PRO A 234 -8.56 -8.20 -9.51
CA PRO A 234 -8.44 -6.76 -9.74
C PRO A 234 -9.05 -5.92 -8.60
N VAL A 235 -10.13 -6.38 -7.97
CA VAL A 235 -10.69 -5.71 -6.79
C VAL A 235 -9.69 -5.73 -5.63
N ALA A 236 -9.12 -6.89 -5.32
CA ALA A 236 -8.10 -7.05 -4.30
C ALA A 236 -6.91 -6.13 -4.57
N TYR A 237 -6.34 -6.16 -5.77
CA TYR A 237 -5.23 -5.27 -6.16
C TYR A 237 -5.59 -3.78 -6.04
N SER A 238 -6.80 -3.38 -6.43
CA SER A 238 -7.26 -1.99 -6.25
C SER A 238 -7.31 -1.57 -4.77
N ILE A 239 -7.78 -2.46 -3.89
CA ILE A 239 -7.80 -2.21 -2.43
C ILE A 239 -6.37 -2.12 -1.90
N LYS A 240 -5.49 -3.05 -2.28
CA LYS A 240 -4.07 -2.99 -1.88
C LYS A 240 -3.43 -1.66 -2.26
N LEU A 241 -3.63 -1.18 -3.49
CA LEU A 241 -3.10 0.11 -3.93
C LEU A 241 -3.68 1.30 -3.13
N LYS A 242 -4.97 1.26 -2.74
CA LYS A 242 -5.55 2.30 -1.87
C LYS A 242 -4.92 2.29 -0.49
N LEU A 243 -4.66 1.10 0.05
CA LEU A 243 -3.98 0.91 1.32
C LEU A 243 -2.53 1.43 1.24
N GLU A 244 -1.81 1.13 0.16
CA GLU A 244 -0.46 1.67 -0.10
C GLU A 244 -0.44 3.19 -0.14
N TYR A 245 -1.40 3.78 -0.85
CA TYR A 245 -1.54 5.22 -0.92
C TYR A 245 -1.85 5.86 0.45
N ALA A 246 -2.71 5.24 1.25
CA ALA A 246 -3.01 5.68 2.61
C ALA A 246 -1.78 5.65 3.53
N ILE A 247 -0.91 4.66 3.38
CA ILE A 247 0.36 4.54 4.10
C ILE A 247 1.27 5.70 3.74
N LEU A 248 1.42 6.02 2.44
CA LEU A 248 2.23 7.14 1.99
C LEU A 248 1.75 8.47 2.59
N GLY A 249 0.44 8.73 2.54
CA GLY A 249 -0.13 9.98 3.08
C GLY A 249 0.19 10.18 4.56
N ARG A 250 0.22 9.10 5.34
CA ARG A 250 0.62 9.13 6.76
C ARG A 250 2.13 9.30 6.93
N LEU A 251 2.94 8.66 6.09
CA LEU A 251 4.40 8.79 6.13
C LEU A 251 4.86 10.24 5.85
N VAL A 252 4.20 10.92 4.90
CA VAL A 252 4.45 12.34 4.60
C VAL A 252 4.08 13.24 5.78
N ARG A 253 2.95 12.99 6.45
CA ARG A 253 2.55 13.74 7.65
C ARG A 253 3.56 13.62 8.79
N ILE A 254 4.12 12.42 9.00
CA ILE A 254 5.20 12.20 9.96
C ILE A 254 6.43 13.02 9.57
N ALA A 255 6.85 12.97 8.30
CA ALA A 255 8.02 13.68 7.82
C ALA A 255 7.90 15.21 7.94
N ARG A 256 6.68 15.76 7.89
CA ARG A 256 6.40 17.19 8.06
C ARG A 256 6.26 17.61 9.53
N GLY A 257 6.29 16.68 10.49
CA GLY A 257 6.13 16.99 11.92
C GLY A 257 4.70 17.37 12.34
N GLU A 258 3.72 17.31 11.43
CA GLU A 258 2.34 17.75 11.67
C GLU A 258 1.56 16.82 12.63
N GLY A 259 2.09 15.64 12.95
CA GLY A 259 1.56 14.75 13.99
C GLY A 259 1.89 15.18 15.43
N VAL A 260 2.74 16.20 15.62
CA VAL A 260 3.24 16.63 16.94
C VAL A 260 2.42 17.80 17.52
N SER A 261 1.78 18.62 16.68
CA SER A 261 1.20 19.89 17.14
C SER A 261 -0.28 19.83 17.55
N ALA A 262 -0.97 18.71 17.33
CA ALA A 262 -2.43 18.64 17.53
C ALA A 262 -2.89 18.06 18.88
N SER A 263 -1.97 17.80 19.84
CA SER A 263 -2.35 17.12 21.09
C SER A 263 -1.73 17.67 22.37
N TYR A 264 -1.15 18.88 22.35
CA TYR A 264 -0.72 19.56 23.58
C TYR A 264 -1.04 21.04 23.50
N HIS A 265 -2.33 21.37 23.65
CA HIS A 265 -2.70 22.66 24.22
C HIS A 265 -2.96 22.39 25.71
N PRO A 266 -2.03 22.71 26.63
CA PRO A 266 -2.43 22.89 28.01
C PRO A 266 -3.31 24.14 28.04
N ASP A 267 -4.58 23.98 28.38
CA ASP A 267 -5.48 25.09 28.64
C ASP A 267 -4.85 26.04 29.68
N PRO A 268 -4.63 27.34 29.38
CA PRO A 268 -4.31 28.32 30.38
C PRO A 268 -5.62 28.87 30.96
N SER A 269 -6.39 28.03 31.65
CA SER A 269 -7.64 28.45 32.29
C SER A 269 -7.93 27.66 33.58
N ALA A 270 -6.95 27.61 34.48
CA ALA A 270 -7.21 27.42 35.90
C ALA A 270 -6.94 28.74 36.64
N GLN A 271 -7.78 29.73 36.37
CA GLN A 271 -7.84 30.97 37.13
C GLN A 271 -8.97 30.83 38.17
N GLY A 272 -8.60 30.82 39.45
CA GLY A 272 -9.49 31.19 40.54
C GLY A 272 -9.96 30.05 41.45
N PHE A 273 -9.38 29.96 42.65
CA PHE A 273 -10.17 30.06 43.88
C PHE A 273 -9.26 30.41 45.08
N ASN A 274 -9.20 31.69 45.42
CA ASN A 274 -8.69 32.16 46.71
C ASN A 274 -9.82 32.01 47.74
N ILE A 275 -9.65 31.16 48.74
CA ILE A 275 -10.45 31.19 49.97
C ILE A 275 -9.54 31.66 51.10
N THR A 276 -9.80 32.87 51.59
CA THR A 276 -9.35 33.37 52.89
C THR A 276 -10.42 33.11 53.94
N ALA A 277 -10.06 32.37 54.99
CA ALA A 277 -10.67 32.27 56.34
C ALA A 277 -10.28 30.88 56.89
N SER A 278 -9.95 30.61 58.15
CA SER A 278 -9.89 31.32 59.43
C SER A 278 -9.03 30.42 60.34
N GLY A 279 -8.42 30.98 61.38
CA GLY A 279 -7.37 30.32 62.16
C GLY A 279 -7.78 29.14 63.06
N CYS A 280 -6.75 28.41 63.50
CA CYS A 280 -6.65 27.78 64.83
C CYS A 280 -5.16 27.62 65.15
N GLU A 281 -4.74 28.28 66.24
CA GLU A 281 -3.54 27.94 67.00
C GLU A 281 -3.75 26.55 67.64
N ASP A 282 -2.74 25.68 67.68
CA ASP A 282 -1.99 25.39 68.92
C ASP A 282 -0.85 24.36 68.72
N SER A 283 0.29 24.69 69.34
CA SER A 283 1.31 23.87 70.03
C SER A 283 1.94 22.57 69.44
N GLY A 284 3.28 22.54 69.45
CA GLY A 284 4.01 21.38 70.01
C GLY A 284 5.26 20.81 69.32
N SER A 285 6.42 21.46 69.53
CA SER A 285 7.70 20.85 69.99
C SER A 285 8.62 19.99 69.07
N ASN A 286 9.87 20.51 68.97
CA ASN A 286 11.20 19.85 68.96
C ASN A 286 11.83 19.29 67.68
N GLY A 287 13.00 19.86 67.33
CA GLY A 287 14.00 19.22 66.48
C GLY A 287 15.11 20.17 66.05
N ALA A 288 16.22 20.14 66.77
CA ALA A 288 17.40 21.00 66.62
C ALA A 288 18.12 20.84 65.27
N GLY A 289 18.75 21.93 64.79
CA GLY A 289 19.59 21.92 63.60
C GLY A 289 20.21 23.28 63.32
N VAL A 290 21.21 23.63 64.10
CA VAL A 290 22.08 24.80 63.93
C VAL A 290 22.91 24.65 62.66
N SER A 291 22.84 25.62 61.76
CA SER A 291 23.99 26.02 60.94
C SER A 291 23.88 27.48 60.51
N VAL A 292 24.98 28.16 60.77
CA VAL A 292 25.21 29.59 60.83
C VAL A 292 25.97 30.01 59.57
N VAL A 293 25.66 31.21 59.07
CA VAL A 293 26.52 32.09 58.24
C VAL A 293 26.76 31.67 56.78
N ARG A 294 26.31 32.49 55.81
CA ARG A 294 27.04 33.70 55.36
C ARG A 294 26.20 34.52 54.37
N GLN A 295 26.02 35.79 54.70
CA GLN A 295 25.45 36.84 53.86
C GLN A 295 26.61 37.76 53.43
N ILE A 296 26.79 38.01 52.13
CA ILE A 296 27.41 39.23 51.55
C ILE A 296 26.75 39.41 50.16
N HIS A 297 25.81 40.35 50.00
CA HIS A 297 26.03 41.70 49.42
C HIS A 297 26.67 41.63 48.02
N SER A 298 26.07 42.11 46.93
CA SER A 298 25.82 43.53 46.64
C SER A 298 24.99 43.66 45.35
N ASN A 299 24.25 44.76 45.26
CA ASN A 299 23.22 45.07 44.28
C ASN A 299 23.81 45.90 43.09
N PRO A 300 23.02 46.57 42.23
CA PRO A 300 23.09 46.52 40.75
C PRO A 300 23.67 47.81 40.10
N LEU A 301 23.80 47.86 38.76
CA LEU A 301 23.84 49.09 37.91
C LEU A 301 23.86 48.63 36.42
N THR A 302 22.77 48.76 35.66
CA THR A 302 22.37 49.89 34.77
C THR A 302 23.31 50.23 33.61
N ARG A 303 22.65 50.61 32.49
CA ARG A 303 23.12 51.41 31.34
C ARG A 303 23.62 50.54 30.16
N GLY A 304 23.09 50.62 28.95
CA GLY A 304 22.18 51.55 28.31
C GLY A 304 22.66 51.78 26.87
N SER A 305 21.72 51.84 25.92
CA SER A 305 21.79 52.53 24.61
C SER A 305 22.91 52.09 23.64
N SER A 306 22.60 51.46 22.50
CA SER A 306 22.05 52.03 21.25
C SER A 306 23.12 52.24 20.18
N GLY A 307 22.86 51.76 18.96
CA GLY A 307 23.04 52.58 17.76
C GLY A 307 24.18 52.24 16.80
N LEU A 308 23.74 51.95 15.57
CA LEU A 308 24.28 52.39 14.27
C LEU A 308 25.47 51.67 13.60
N SER A 309 25.10 51.01 12.50
CA SER A 309 25.58 51.23 11.11
C SER A 309 27.07 51.23 10.79
N HIS A 310 27.48 50.36 9.85
CA HIS A 310 27.86 50.81 8.49
C HIS A 310 28.06 49.64 7.51
N ASP A 311 27.70 49.93 6.26
CA ASP A 311 27.83 49.18 5.01
C ASP A 311 29.25 48.71 4.66
N ILE A 312 29.38 47.76 3.71
CA ILE A 312 30.07 47.95 2.39
C ILE A 312 30.33 46.59 1.65
N LEU A 313 29.87 46.55 0.38
CA LEU A 313 30.34 45.85 -0.86
C LEU A 313 30.97 44.44 -0.77
N GLY A 314 30.75 43.45 -1.65
CA GLY A 314 30.34 43.40 -3.06
C GLY A 314 30.78 42.03 -3.65
N PRO A 315 30.43 41.67 -4.91
CA PRO A 315 30.36 40.28 -5.38
C PRO A 315 31.57 39.80 -6.20
N CYS A 316 31.77 38.48 -6.31
CA CYS A 316 32.63 37.85 -7.33
C CYS A 316 31.94 36.66 -8.01
N SER A 317 31.94 36.74 -9.33
CA SER A 317 31.54 35.80 -10.37
C SER A 317 32.55 34.67 -10.62
N ALA A 318 32.05 33.48 -10.95
CA ALA A 318 32.52 32.60 -12.05
C ALA A 318 31.47 31.48 -12.27
#